data_AF-A0A9W6TXP3-F1
#
_entry.id   AF-A0A9W6TXP3-F1
#
_cell.length_a   1.000
_cell.length_b   1.000
_cell.length_c   1.000
_cell.angle_alpha   90.00
_cell.angle_beta   90.00
_cell.angle_gamma   90.00
#
_symmetry.space_group_name_H-M   'P 1'
#
loop_
_entity.id
_entity.type
_entity.pdbx_description
1 polymer ?
#
loop_
_entity_poly.entity_id
_entity_poly.type
_entity_poly.pdbx_seq_one_letter_code
_entity_poly.pdbx_strand_id
1 'polypeptide(L)'
;MEDLAFNLLAGPLLSSLFHENMNTTIVESAAKRWENELTVTEAAVLVGLPMIALLSSYVLLRVIWKVPDSSARSYALPSYGSIPPTDKPFPIRRPKTSLVEEGEVAGDYEEHWYNTFDFAFLVGMAVYAGVMLVLTYVYEPQWLHETRFWLMQLPKLVVMMVVSLFGGIICRCFCDVDEKGYIMTNKSSKFKVNYTRKLQHFAAYMVPLVIKADYPGPIALAWGDFFTMLGFLVLIKPVREHSKFFMLQFNSLDRPEDRPNTLKWIIVGNIAPGMFILMFFKWLFAAQGALTFILVFITGIGDGLAEPVGITWGRHKYKTRSCFSKNKYTRSWEGSACVFLSGLVFPALQYAAFDNFWQVLLSMLILAPTMAYAEATAPHTMDTPVLMIGCGVILYAIVNLV
;
A
#
# COMPACT_ATOMS: atom_id res chain seq x y z
N MET A 1 32.41 7.16 -0.30
CA MET A 1 31.61 7.08 -1.56
C MET A 1 30.28 6.39 -1.34
N GLU A 2 30.18 5.45 -0.39
CA GLU A 2 28.92 4.88 0.13
C GLU A 2 27.93 5.96 0.55
N ASP A 3 28.38 6.96 1.31
CA ASP A 3 27.53 8.08 1.73
C ASP A 3 27.01 8.92 0.56
N LEU A 4 27.73 9.01 -0.56
CA LEU A 4 27.33 9.87 -1.67
C LEU A 4 26.26 9.19 -2.53
N ALA A 5 26.39 7.87 -2.79
CA ALA A 5 25.42 7.09 -3.55
C ALA A 5 24.13 6.86 -2.74
N PHE A 6 24.25 6.63 -1.44
CA PHE A 6 23.12 6.45 -0.54
C PHE A 6 22.32 7.75 -0.34
N ASN A 7 23.00 8.89 -0.19
CA ASN A 7 22.33 10.19 -0.09
C ASN A 7 21.69 10.64 -1.42
N LEU A 8 22.20 10.19 -2.58
CA LEU A 8 21.59 10.49 -3.88
C LEU A 8 20.30 9.70 -4.15
N LEU A 9 20.16 8.49 -3.60
CA LEU A 9 19.02 7.59 -3.85
C LEU A 9 17.96 7.61 -2.74
N ALA A 10 18.36 7.78 -1.48
CA ALA A 10 17.46 7.65 -0.33
C ALA A 10 17.10 9.00 0.31
N GLY A 11 17.93 10.03 0.15
CA GLY A 11 17.78 11.29 0.90
C GLY A 11 17.98 11.10 2.42
N PRO A 12 18.21 12.19 3.17
CA PRO A 12 18.62 12.13 4.58
C PRO A 12 17.56 11.57 5.53
N LEU A 13 16.31 11.40 5.08
CA LEU A 13 15.18 10.92 5.89
C LEU A 13 14.96 9.41 5.74
N LEU A 14 15.31 8.79 4.60
CA LEU A 14 15.38 7.32 4.52
C LEU A 14 16.70 6.79 5.08
N SER A 15 17.80 7.55 5.05
CA SER A 15 19.08 7.05 5.53
C SER A 15 19.05 6.66 7.02
N SER A 16 18.32 7.41 7.85
CA SER A 16 18.09 7.12 9.27
C SER A 16 17.11 5.96 9.52
N LEU A 17 16.27 5.61 8.55
CA LEU A 17 15.39 4.43 8.61
C LEU A 17 16.14 3.13 8.29
N PHE A 18 17.20 3.22 7.48
CA PHE A 18 18.05 2.08 7.09
C PHE A 18 19.23 1.87 8.04
N HIS A 19 19.72 2.92 8.70
CA HIS A 19 20.72 2.80 9.76
C HIS A 19 20.04 2.33 11.05
N GLU A 20 19.98 1.01 11.24
CA GLU A 20 19.70 0.46 12.55
C GLU A 20 20.78 0.95 13.52
N ASN A 21 20.38 1.72 14.55
CA ASN A 21 21.28 2.17 15.61
C ASN A 21 21.89 0.95 16.30
N MET A 22 23.12 0.61 15.91
CA MET A 22 24.04 -0.31 16.58
C MET A 22 24.44 0.23 17.95
N ASN A 23 23.49 0.26 18.89
CA ASN A 23 23.77 0.47 20.30
C ASN A 23 23.01 -0.56 21.13
N THR A 24 23.47 -1.80 21.06
CA THR A 24 23.35 -2.75 22.17
C THR A 24 24.68 -3.47 22.30
N THR A 25 25.34 -3.20 23.41
CA THR A 25 26.69 -3.59 23.75
C THR A 25 26.75 -5.04 24.20
N ILE A 26 27.91 -5.65 23.92
CA ILE A 26 28.55 -6.83 24.55
C ILE A 26 28.41 -8.17 23.79
N VAL A 27 29.45 -8.39 22.95
CA VAL A 27 30.10 -9.67 22.62
C VAL A 27 29.30 -10.62 21.72
N GLU A 28 29.29 -10.30 20.43
CA GLU A 28 29.45 -11.32 19.39
C GLU A 28 30.74 -11.05 18.64
N SER A 29 31.54 -12.10 18.50
CA SER A 29 32.83 -12.12 17.82
C SER A 29 32.78 -11.39 16.49
N ALA A 30 33.85 -10.66 16.17
CA ALA A 30 34.12 -10.02 14.88
C ALA A 30 34.14 -11.04 13.73
N ALA A 31 32.96 -11.52 13.33
CA ALA A 31 32.75 -12.16 12.05
C ALA A 31 32.82 -11.05 11.00
N LYS A 32 33.75 -11.17 10.05
CA LYS A 32 33.84 -10.30 8.89
C LYS A 32 32.48 -10.30 8.19
N ARG A 33 31.80 -9.15 8.23
CA ARG A 33 30.51 -8.94 7.58
C ARG A 33 30.81 -8.54 6.14
N TRP A 34 30.28 -9.29 5.15
CA TRP A 34 30.59 -9.13 3.73
C TRP A 34 30.28 -7.72 3.18
N GLU A 35 29.37 -6.99 3.84
CA GLU A 35 29.09 -5.57 3.58
C GLU A 35 30.36 -4.71 3.59
N ASN A 36 31.35 -5.04 4.42
CA ASN A 36 32.62 -4.31 4.55
C ASN A 36 33.69 -4.78 3.56
N GLU A 37 33.43 -5.85 2.80
CA GLU A 37 34.32 -6.41 1.77
C GLU A 37 33.69 -6.30 0.36
N LEU A 38 32.71 -5.41 0.19
CA LEU A 38 32.03 -5.23 -1.09
C LEU A 38 33.04 -4.83 -2.19
N THR A 39 33.17 -5.68 -3.21
CA THR A 39 34.03 -5.35 -4.35
C THR A 39 33.42 -4.21 -5.16
N VAL A 40 34.28 -3.43 -5.84
CA VAL A 40 33.82 -2.34 -6.74
C VAL A 40 32.85 -2.89 -7.81
N THR A 41 33.08 -4.12 -8.25
CA THR A 41 32.21 -4.79 -9.22
C THR A 41 30.84 -5.11 -8.63
N GLU A 42 30.76 -5.66 -7.43
CA GLU A 42 29.48 -5.94 -6.75
C GLU A 42 28.70 -4.66 -6.47
N ALA A 43 29.37 -3.62 -5.98
CA ALA A 43 28.77 -2.30 -5.80
C ALA A 43 28.22 -1.73 -7.11
N ALA A 44 28.98 -1.85 -8.20
CA ALA A 44 28.55 -1.43 -9.53
C ALA A 44 27.34 -2.23 -10.04
N VAL A 45 27.22 -3.51 -9.69
CA VAL A 45 26.05 -4.34 -10.04
C VAL A 45 24.82 -3.90 -9.25
N LEU A 46 24.94 -3.68 -7.94
CA LEU A 46 23.82 -3.26 -7.08
C LEU A 46 23.20 -1.93 -7.54
N VAL A 47 24.03 -0.97 -7.96
CA VAL A 47 23.56 0.33 -8.46
C VAL A 47 23.22 0.29 -9.95
N GLY A 48 24.04 -0.42 -10.74
CA GLY A 48 23.91 -0.47 -12.19
C GLY A 48 22.64 -1.19 -12.64
N LEU A 49 22.28 -2.30 -11.98
CA LEU A 49 21.14 -3.13 -12.41
C LEU A 49 19.79 -2.37 -12.34
N PRO A 50 19.42 -1.67 -11.24
CA PRO A 50 18.21 -0.85 -11.22
C PRO A 50 18.25 0.31 -12.21
N MET A 51 19.40 0.96 -12.40
CA MET A 51 19.54 2.10 -13.31
C MET A 51 19.41 1.69 -14.77
N ILE A 52 20.04 0.59 -15.16
CA ILE A 52 19.92 0.00 -16.50
C ILE A 52 18.46 -0.41 -16.73
N ALA A 53 17.83 -1.09 -15.76
CA ALA A 53 16.43 -1.49 -15.86
C ALA A 53 15.48 -0.30 -16.03
N LEU A 54 15.72 0.81 -15.30
CA LEU A 54 14.95 2.05 -15.44
C LEU A 54 15.08 2.65 -16.84
N LEU A 55 16.33 2.78 -17.33
CA LEU A 55 16.63 3.30 -18.66
C LEU A 55 16.02 2.42 -19.75
N SER A 56 16.20 1.10 -19.66
CA SER A 56 15.62 0.14 -20.59
C SER A 56 14.09 0.19 -20.60
N SER A 57 13.45 0.27 -19.42
CA SER A 57 11.99 0.39 -19.31
C SER A 57 11.49 1.69 -19.92
N TYR A 58 12.19 2.81 -19.69
CA TYR A 58 11.87 4.09 -20.29
C TYR A 58 12.00 4.06 -21.82
N VAL A 59 13.13 3.56 -22.34
CA VAL A 59 13.36 3.45 -23.79
C VAL A 59 12.31 2.54 -24.44
N LEU A 60 12.02 1.39 -23.82
CA LEU A 60 11.05 0.45 -24.35
C LEU A 60 9.63 1.04 -24.38
N LEU A 61 9.19 1.67 -23.30
CA LEU A 61 7.82 2.21 -23.18
C LEU A 61 7.63 3.61 -23.81
N ARG A 62 8.69 4.36 -24.10
CA ARG A 62 8.57 5.72 -24.66
C ARG A 62 9.12 5.86 -26.07
N VAL A 63 10.15 5.10 -26.42
CA VAL A 63 10.85 5.24 -27.70
C VAL A 63 10.45 4.13 -28.65
N ILE A 64 10.50 2.87 -28.20
CA ILE A 64 10.28 1.69 -29.05
C ILE A 64 8.78 1.42 -29.21
N TRP A 65 8.08 1.24 -28.09
CA TRP A 65 6.64 0.98 -28.08
C TRP A 65 5.89 2.31 -27.99
N LYS A 66 5.67 2.95 -29.13
CA LYS A 66 4.80 4.14 -29.19
C LYS A 66 3.36 3.69 -29.42
N VAL A 67 2.49 3.90 -28.43
CA VAL A 67 1.04 3.82 -28.64
C VAL A 67 0.61 5.06 -29.42
N PRO A 68 -0.12 4.92 -30.55
CA PRO A 68 -0.67 6.06 -31.27
C PRO A 68 -1.51 6.92 -30.33
N ASP A 69 -1.31 8.23 -30.33
CA ASP A 69 -2.11 9.13 -29.52
C ASP A 69 -3.59 8.93 -29.86
N SER A 70 -4.36 8.44 -28.89
CA SER A 70 -5.81 8.36 -29.01
C SER A 70 -6.42 9.76 -28.78
N SER A 71 -5.95 10.76 -29.52
CA SER A 71 -6.61 12.05 -29.66
C SER A 71 -7.64 11.98 -30.79
N ALA A 72 -8.56 11.01 -30.75
CA ALA A 72 -9.73 10.93 -31.63
C ALA A 72 -10.65 9.75 -31.26
N ARG A 73 -11.21 9.75 -30.05
CA ARG A 73 -12.62 9.34 -29.91
C ARG A 73 -13.35 10.47 -29.24
N SER A 74 -13.60 11.52 -30.02
CA SER A 74 -14.87 12.23 -29.87
C SER A 74 -15.95 11.16 -29.98
N TYR A 75 -16.47 10.70 -28.84
CA TYR A 75 -17.86 10.27 -28.86
C TYR A 75 -18.61 11.46 -29.44
N ALA A 76 -19.24 11.26 -30.59
CA ALA A 76 -20.10 12.26 -31.17
C ALA A 76 -21.10 12.65 -30.07
N LEU A 77 -20.87 13.82 -29.46
CA LEU A 77 -21.88 14.50 -28.69
C LEU A 77 -23.07 14.66 -29.65
N PRO A 78 -24.29 14.23 -29.27
CA PRO A 78 -25.47 14.66 -30.01
C PRO A 78 -25.41 16.19 -30.05
N SER A 79 -25.43 16.72 -31.27
CA SER A 79 -25.38 18.16 -31.51
C SER A 79 -26.45 18.85 -30.67
N TYR A 80 -26.03 19.87 -29.94
CA TYR A 80 -26.90 20.73 -29.16
C TYR A 80 -27.83 21.49 -30.12
N GLY A 81 -29.07 21.04 -30.23
CA GLY A 81 -30.07 21.66 -31.11
C GLY A 81 -31.44 20.99 -31.03
N SER A 82 -32.38 21.68 -30.38
CA SER A 82 -33.84 21.44 -30.32
C SER A 82 -34.35 20.16 -29.65
N ILE A 83 -34.85 20.27 -28.42
CA ILE A 83 -35.92 19.41 -27.90
C ILE A 83 -37.10 20.34 -27.57
N PRO A 84 -38.30 20.11 -28.13
CA PRO A 84 -39.51 20.85 -27.77
C PRO A 84 -39.93 20.50 -26.33
N PRO A 85 -40.60 21.41 -25.61
CA PRO A 85 -40.94 21.21 -24.21
C PRO A 85 -42.05 20.17 -24.12
N THR A 86 -41.77 18.98 -23.57
CA THR A 86 -42.80 18.12 -22.97
C THR A 86 -42.19 17.12 -22.00
N ASP A 87 -42.86 17.03 -20.86
CA ASP A 87 -42.51 16.34 -19.64
C ASP A 87 -42.17 14.84 -19.79
N LYS A 88 -41.05 14.44 -19.18
CA LYS A 88 -40.88 13.33 -18.20
C LYS A 88 -39.41 12.88 -18.14
N PRO A 89 -38.79 12.73 -16.96
CA PRO A 89 -37.44 12.20 -16.87
C PRO A 89 -37.46 10.70 -17.17
N PHE A 90 -36.90 10.31 -18.32
CA PHE A 90 -36.59 8.92 -18.62
C PHE A 90 -35.45 8.45 -17.70
N PRO A 91 -35.61 7.34 -16.95
CA PRO A 91 -34.51 6.77 -16.21
C PRO A 91 -33.51 6.18 -17.22
N ILE A 92 -32.32 6.77 -17.32
CA ILE A 92 -31.21 6.20 -18.09
C ILE A 92 -30.72 4.97 -17.31
N ARG A 93 -31.43 3.85 -17.47
CA ARG A 93 -30.97 2.55 -17.00
C ARG A 93 -29.87 2.09 -17.96
N ARG A 94 -28.63 2.55 -17.74
CA ARG A 94 -27.46 2.00 -18.44
C ARG A 94 -27.40 0.50 -18.12
N PRO A 95 -27.30 -0.38 -19.12
CA PRO A 95 -27.04 -1.78 -18.84
C PRO A 95 -25.69 -1.87 -18.11
N LYS A 96 -25.69 -2.41 -16.88
CA LYS A 96 -24.46 -2.66 -16.11
C LYS A 96 -23.56 -3.60 -16.93
N THR A 97 -22.61 -3.04 -17.65
CA THR A 97 -21.47 -3.81 -18.14
C THR A 97 -20.66 -4.24 -16.93
N SER A 98 -20.16 -5.48 -16.88
CA SER A 98 -19.33 -5.99 -15.78
C SER A 98 -17.95 -5.31 -15.65
N LEU A 99 -17.76 -4.18 -16.33
CA LEU A 99 -16.58 -3.35 -16.35
C LEU A 99 -16.91 -2.14 -15.48
N VAL A 100 -16.30 -2.07 -14.30
CA VAL A 100 -16.28 -0.85 -13.48
C VAL A 100 -14.99 -0.14 -13.85
N GLU A 101 -15.11 1.04 -14.44
CA GLU A 101 -13.96 1.86 -14.82
C GLU A 101 -13.56 2.80 -13.68
N GLU A 102 -12.28 3.16 -13.61
CA GLU A 102 -11.74 4.03 -12.55
C GLU A 102 -12.51 5.35 -12.44
N GLY A 103 -12.99 5.68 -11.23
CA GLY A 103 -13.76 6.90 -10.97
C GLY A 103 -15.25 6.82 -11.33
N GLU A 104 -15.76 5.65 -11.72
CA GLU A 104 -17.21 5.40 -11.85
C GLU A 104 -17.80 4.98 -10.50
N VAL A 105 -18.90 5.64 -10.09
CA VAL A 105 -19.57 5.34 -8.81
C VAL A 105 -20.30 4.00 -8.91
N ALA A 106 -19.90 3.02 -8.08
CA ALA A 106 -20.49 1.69 -8.08
C ALA A 106 -21.80 1.57 -7.26
N GLY A 107 -22.02 2.46 -6.29
CA GLY A 107 -23.21 2.52 -5.45
C GLY A 107 -23.16 3.64 -4.39
N ASP A 108 -24.23 3.76 -3.61
CA ASP A 108 -24.41 4.80 -2.59
C ASP A 108 -24.51 4.21 -1.16
N TYR A 109 -24.19 5.02 -0.14
CA TYR A 109 -24.19 4.64 1.29
C TYR A 109 -25.59 4.68 1.93
N GLU A 110 -26.59 4.07 1.30
CA GLU A 110 -27.99 4.14 1.76
C GLU A 110 -28.34 3.16 2.88
N GLU A 111 -27.63 2.04 3.00
CA GLU A 111 -27.92 1.03 4.03
C GLU A 111 -27.58 1.50 5.45
N HIS A 112 -28.37 1.06 6.44
CA HIS A 112 -28.11 1.32 7.85
C HIS A 112 -26.86 0.57 8.32
N TRP A 113 -26.01 1.22 9.12
CA TRP A 113 -24.68 0.71 9.50
C TRP A 113 -24.66 -0.63 10.26
N TYR A 114 -25.77 -1.07 10.86
CA TYR A 114 -25.89 -2.37 11.53
C TYR A 114 -25.84 -3.54 10.55
N ASN A 115 -26.25 -3.30 9.30
CA ASN A 115 -26.26 -4.31 8.24
C ASN A 115 -25.02 -4.22 7.35
N THR A 116 -24.13 -3.25 7.60
CA THR A 116 -22.91 -3.06 6.81
C THR A 116 -21.70 -3.63 7.53
N PHE A 117 -20.57 -3.64 6.83
CA PHE A 117 -19.28 -4.04 7.40
C PHE A 117 -18.86 -3.19 8.61
N ASP A 118 -19.36 -1.97 8.76
CA ASP A 118 -18.97 -1.05 9.83
C ASP A 118 -19.31 -1.61 11.22
N PHE A 119 -20.48 -2.24 11.39
CA PHE A 119 -20.84 -2.91 12.64
C PHE A 119 -20.00 -4.17 12.87
N ALA A 120 -19.80 -4.99 11.83
CA ALA A 120 -18.94 -6.17 11.91
C ALA A 120 -17.50 -5.80 12.28
N PHE A 121 -16.99 -4.67 11.77
CA PHE A 121 -15.67 -4.17 12.09
C PHE A 121 -15.57 -3.67 13.54
N LEU A 122 -16.58 -2.97 14.05
CA LEU A 122 -16.64 -2.58 15.47
C LEU A 122 -16.60 -3.81 16.39
N VAL A 123 -17.41 -4.82 16.11
CA VAL A 123 -17.42 -6.09 16.87
C VAL A 123 -16.08 -6.81 16.75
N GLY A 124 -15.50 -6.88 15.54
CA GLY A 124 -14.19 -7.47 15.31
C GLY A 124 -13.07 -6.79 16.10
N MET A 125 -13.09 -5.45 16.19
CA MET A 125 -12.14 -4.69 16.99
C MET A 125 -12.31 -4.94 18.49
N ALA A 126 -13.55 -5.07 18.98
CA ALA A 126 -13.81 -5.41 20.38
C ALA A 126 -13.30 -6.82 20.73
N VAL A 127 -13.53 -7.80 19.84
CA VAL A 127 -13.00 -9.16 19.99
C VAL A 127 -11.48 -9.15 19.96
N TYR A 128 -10.87 -8.42 19.01
CA TYR A 128 -9.42 -8.33 18.91
C TYR A 128 -8.80 -7.71 20.17
N ALA A 129 -9.40 -6.64 20.71
CA ALA A 129 -8.99 -6.05 21.98
C ALA A 129 -9.07 -7.06 23.13
N GLY A 130 -10.17 -7.81 23.22
CA GLY A 130 -10.35 -8.84 24.25
C GLY A 130 -9.29 -9.95 24.17
N VAL A 131 -9.02 -10.46 22.96
CA VAL A 131 -7.96 -11.45 22.72
C VAL A 131 -6.59 -10.89 23.10
N MET A 132 -6.28 -9.66 22.69
CA MET A 132 -5.01 -9.02 23.00
C MET A 132 -4.83 -8.79 24.50
N LEU A 133 -5.88 -8.41 25.23
CA LEU A 133 -5.83 -8.28 26.69
C LEU A 133 -5.56 -9.64 27.36
N VAL A 134 -6.24 -10.71 26.93
CA VAL A 134 -6.01 -12.06 27.46
C VAL A 134 -4.58 -12.53 27.16
N LEU A 135 -4.11 -12.39 25.92
CA LEU A 135 -2.74 -12.77 25.55
C LEU A 135 -1.70 -11.96 26.33
N THR A 136 -1.91 -10.65 26.49
CA THR A 136 -1.00 -9.80 27.26
C THR A 136 -1.02 -10.19 28.73
N TYR A 137 -2.18 -10.50 29.31
CA TYR A 137 -2.27 -10.97 30.69
C TYR A 137 -1.55 -12.31 30.92
N VAL A 138 -1.63 -13.24 29.96
CA VAL A 138 -1.01 -14.57 30.08
C VAL A 138 0.50 -14.52 29.87
N TYR A 139 0.97 -13.80 28.85
CA TYR A 139 2.38 -13.82 28.45
C TYR A 139 3.19 -12.67 29.05
N GLU A 140 2.62 -11.48 29.18
CA GLU A 140 3.33 -10.24 29.56
C GLU A 140 2.47 -9.33 30.47
N PRO A 141 2.04 -9.81 31.66
CA PRO A 141 1.07 -9.09 32.51
C PRO A 141 1.58 -7.72 32.97
N GLN A 142 2.91 -7.56 33.06
CA GLN A 142 3.58 -6.31 33.41
C GLN A 142 3.22 -5.15 32.48
N TRP A 143 3.00 -5.39 31.19
CA TRP A 143 2.73 -4.32 30.21
C TRP A 143 1.36 -3.67 30.41
N LEU A 144 0.40 -4.38 31.02
CA LEU A 144 -0.94 -3.85 31.26
C LEU A 144 -0.93 -2.64 32.20
N HIS A 145 -0.01 -2.63 33.16
CA HIS A 145 0.10 -1.57 34.16
C HIS A 145 1.12 -0.49 33.79
N GLU A 146 1.92 -0.72 32.74
CA GLU A 146 2.97 0.19 32.36
C GLU A 146 2.45 1.30 31.43
N THR A 147 2.45 2.54 31.93
CA THR A 147 1.97 3.70 31.16
C THR A 147 2.80 3.98 29.92
N ARG A 148 4.11 3.71 29.97
CA ARG A 148 5.03 3.87 28.84
C ARG A 148 4.62 3.01 27.65
N PHE A 149 4.23 1.76 27.90
CA PHE A 149 3.78 0.85 26.84
C PHE A 149 2.62 1.45 26.05
N TRP A 150 1.59 1.94 26.73
CA TRP A 150 0.41 2.54 26.12
C TRP A 150 0.71 3.87 25.42
N LEU A 151 1.54 4.72 26.03
CA LEU A 151 1.97 5.98 25.44
C LEU A 151 2.73 5.78 24.13
N MET A 152 3.52 4.71 24.01
CA MET A 152 4.26 4.38 22.77
C MET A 152 3.34 3.91 21.62
N GLN A 153 2.09 3.53 21.90
CA GLN A 153 1.13 3.17 20.84
C GLN A 153 0.39 4.39 20.28
N LEU A 154 0.19 5.44 21.07
CA LEU A 154 -0.56 6.64 20.65
C LEU A 154 0.04 7.36 19.43
N PRO A 155 1.38 7.52 19.29
CA PRO A 155 1.96 8.11 18.08
C PRO A 155 1.55 7.39 16.80
N LYS A 156 1.35 6.07 16.84
CA LYS A 156 0.93 5.29 15.67
C LYS A 156 -0.46 5.71 15.18
N LEU A 157 -1.40 5.84 16.12
CA LEU A 157 -2.74 6.35 15.83
C LEU A 157 -2.70 7.79 15.33
N VAL A 158 -1.92 8.66 15.98
CA VAL A 158 -1.81 10.08 15.61
C VAL A 158 -1.27 10.22 14.18
N VAL A 159 -0.20 9.51 13.82
CA VAL A 159 0.36 9.57 12.46
C VAL A 159 -0.66 9.09 11.44
N MET A 160 -1.39 8.00 11.71
CA MET A 160 -2.46 7.52 10.82
C MET A 160 -3.60 8.53 10.64
N MET A 161 -3.95 9.26 11.70
CA MET A 161 -4.95 10.32 11.62
C MET A 161 -4.44 11.55 10.85
N VAL A 162 -3.17 11.92 11.03
CA VAL A 162 -2.57 13.06 10.31
C VAL A 162 -2.46 12.77 8.81
N VAL A 163 -2.02 11.56 8.41
CA VAL A 163 -1.92 11.19 7.00
C VAL A 163 -3.29 11.20 6.32
N SER A 164 -4.31 10.62 6.97
CA SER A 164 -5.69 10.63 6.43
C SER A 164 -6.29 12.03 6.38
N LEU A 165 -5.98 12.88 7.36
CA LEU A 165 -6.43 14.28 7.36
C LEU A 165 -5.81 15.05 6.20
N PHE A 166 -4.49 14.93 6.01
CA PHE A 166 -3.79 15.58 4.91
C PHE A 166 -4.31 15.10 3.55
N GLY A 167 -4.49 13.79 3.37
CA GLY A 167 -5.13 13.23 2.18
C GLY A 167 -6.55 13.76 1.97
N GLY A 168 -7.32 13.91 3.04
CA GLY A 168 -8.67 14.45 3.02
C GLY A 168 -8.74 15.91 2.59
N ILE A 169 -7.82 16.73 3.12
CA ILE A 169 -7.68 18.15 2.74
C ILE A 169 -7.37 18.26 1.25
N ILE A 170 -6.40 17.47 0.75
CA ILE A 170 -6.08 17.43 -0.68
C ILE A 170 -7.31 17.08 -1.50
N CYS A 171 -8.02 15.99 -1.15
CA CYS A 171 -9.25 15.62 -1.86
C CYS A 171 -10.27 16.76 -1.92
N ARG A 172 -10.46 17.47 -0.80
CA ARG A 172 -11.45 18.56 -0.71
C ARG A 172 -11.04 19.82 -1.47
N CYS A 173 -9.75 20.02 -1.72
CA CYS A 173 -9.26 21.09 -2.60
C CYS A 173 -9.58 20.83 -4.07
N PHE A 174 -9.77 19.57 -4.48
CA PHE A 174 -9.92 19.19 -5.89
C PHE A 174 -11.27 18.57 -6.26
N CYS A 175 -12.12 18.24 -5.29
CA CYS A 175 -13.39 17.55 -5.54
C CYS A 175 -14.54 18.16 -4.72
N ASP A 176 -15.70 18.27 -5.36
CA ASP A 176 -16.93 18.69 -4.71
C ASP A 176 -17.48 17.61 -3.79
N VAL A 177 -18.31 18.00 -2.81
CA VAL A 177 -18.92 17.10 -1.83
C VAL A 177 -20.44 17.16 -1.89
N ASP A 178 -21.11 16.05 -1.57
CA ASP A 178 -22.56 15.98 -1.43
C ASP A 178 -23.05 16.62 -0.11
N GLU A 179 -24.37 16.65 0.10
CA GLU A 179 -24.98 17.19 1.32
C GLU A 179 -24.57 16.43 2.59
N LYS A 180 -24.25 15.13 2.48
CA LYS A 180 -23.79 14.28 3.58
C LYS A 180 -22.29 14.45 3.84
N GLY A 181 -21.53 15.05 2.90
CA GLY A 181 -20.09 15.31 2.95
C GLY A 181 -19.21 14.35 2.15
N TYR A 182 -19.78 13.39 1.42
CA TYR A 182 -19.04 12.44 0.56
C TYR A 182 -18.56 13.11 -0.73
N ILE A 183 -17.40 12.70 -1.24
CA ILE A 183 -16.87 13.26 -2.49
C ILE A 183 -17.74 12.88 -3.69
N MET A 184 -18.04 13.83 -4.56
CA MET A 184 -18.59 13.60 -5.89
C MET A 184 -17.45 13.67 -6.91
N THR A 185 -17.01 12.52 -7.42
CA THR A 185 -16.05 12.47 -8.53
C THR A 185 -16.69 11.85 -9.75
N ASN A 186 -16.43 12.44 -10.91
CA ASN A 186 -16.74 11.87 -12.22
C ASN A 186 -15.45 11.34 -12.88
N LYS A 187 -15.59 10.46 -13.87
CA LYS A 187 -14.50 9.94 -14.71
C LYS A 187 -13.59 11.04 -15.31
N SER A 188 -14.12 12.25 -15.51
CA SER A 188 -13.41 13.42 -16.03
C SER A 188 -12.72 14.27 -14.97
N SER A 189 -12.80 13.92 -13.68
CA SER A 189 -12.13 14.68 -12.63
C SER A 189 -10.61 14.62 -12.81
N LYS A 190 -9.95 15.78 -12.68
CA LYS A 190 -8.49 15.88 -12.76
C LYS A 190 -7.80 15.17 -11.59
N PHE A 191 -8.48 15.07 -10.45
CA PHE A 191 -7.97 14.41 -9.26
C PHE A 191 -8.74 13.12 -8.98
N LYS A 192 -8.00 12.04 -8.74
CA LYS A 192 -8.57 10.74 -8.38
C LYS A 192 -8.23 10.43 -6.92
N VAL A 193 -9.23 10.04 -6.12
CA VAL A 193 -9.06 9.66 -4.70
C VAL A 193 -8.11 8.46 -4.54
N ASN A 194 -7.84 7.76 -5.64
CA ASN A 194 -6.90 6.66 -5.73
C ASN A 194 -5.50 7.02 -5.21
N TYR A 195 -5.03 8.25 -5.42
CA TYR A 195 -3.73 8.74 -4.93
C TYR A 195 -3.66 8.80 -3.39
N THR A 196 -4.63 9.45 -2.76
CA THR A 196 -4.64 9.67 -1.30
C THR A 196 -4.91 8.39 -0.53
N ARG A 197 -5.70 7.47 -1.09
CA ARG A 197 -5.92 6.14 -0.49
C ARG A 197 -4.61 5.35 -0.37
N LYS A 198 -3.77 5.37 -1.41
CA LYS A 198 -2.50 4.64 -1.41
C LYS A 198 -1.49 5.22 -0.40
N LEU A 199 -1.53 6.52 -0.12
CA LEU A 199 -0.74 7.13 0.96
C LEU A 199 -1.14 6.59 2.33
N GLN A 200 -2.45 6.48 2.62
CA GLN A 200 -2.91 5.89 3.88
C GLN A 200 -2.53 4.40 3.98
N HIS A 201 -2.63 3.68 2.87
CA HIS A 201 -2.26 2.27 2.79
C HIS A 201 -0.77 2.05 3.09
N PHE A 202 0.10 2.88 2.53
CA PHE A 202 1.54 2.88 2.83
C PHE A 202 1.81 3.20 4.31
N ALA A 203 1.16 4.25 4.85
CA ALA A 203 1.32 4.63 6.25
C ALA A 203 0.91 3.49 7.21
N ALA A 204 -0.16 2.76 6.90
CA ALA A 204 -0.66 1.67 7.74
C ALA A 204 0.37 0.56 8.01
N TYR A 205 1.28 0.29 7.07
CA TYR A 205 2.33 -0.73 7.26
C TYR A 205 3.66 -0.16 7.74
N MET A 206 3.98 1.07 7.33
CA MET A 206 5.24 1.71 7.75
C MET A 206 5.21 2.14 9.21
N VAL A 207 4.09 2.68 9.69
CA VAL A 207 3.99 3.27 11.03
C VAL A 207 4.31 2.26 12.13
N PRO A 208 3.75 1.03 12.16
CA PRO A 208 4.09 0.04 13.20
C PRO A 208 5.55 -0.41 13.18
N LEU A 209 6.23 -0.34 12.02
CA LEU A 209 7.61 -0.76 11.86
C LEU A 209 8.62 0.34 12.21
N VAL A 210 8.34 1.57 11.81
CA VAL A 210 9.22 2.73 12.05
C VAL A 210 9.11 3.22 13.49
N ILE A 211 7.89 3.29 14.02
CA ILE A 211 7.65 3.64 15.42
C ILE A 211 7.81 2.37 16.24
N LYS A 212 9.06 1.92 16.41
CA LYS A 212 9.41 0.77 17.24
C LYS A 212 8.90 1.03 18.65
N ALA A 213 8.09 0.12 19.18
CA ALA A 213 7.87 0.07 20.61
C ALA A 213 9.18 -0.42 21.24
N ASP A 214 9.57 0.13 22.39
CA ASP A 214 10.74 -0.36 23.16
C ASP A 214 10.60 -1.84 23.59
N TYR A 215 9.43 -2.43 23.32
CA TYR A 215 9.03 -3.77 23.68
C TYR A 215 9.19 -4.70 22.48
N PRO A 216 10.09 -5.70 22.56
CA PRO A 216 10.26 -6.67 21.50
C PRO A 216 9.11 -7.69 21.48
N GLY A 217 8.97 -8.37 20.35
CA GLY A 217 8.08 -9.52 20.21
C GLY A 217 6.78 -9.26 19.45
N PRO A 218 6.06 -10.35 19.11
CA PRO A 218 4.87 -10.30 18.28
C PRO A 218 3.68 -9.61 18.96
N ILE A 219 3.56 -9.71 20.30
CA ILE A 219 2.46 -9.09 21.06
C ILE A 219 2.52 -7.56 20.98
N ALA A 220 3.72 -6.97 21.10
CA ALA A 220 3.91 -5.52 20.96
C ALA A 220 3.61 -5.02 19.54
N LEU A 221 3.94 -5.82 18.51
CA LEU A 221 3.56 -5.52 17.13
C LEU A 221 2.04 -5.61 16.93
N ALA A 222 1.39 -6.65 17.43
CA ALA A 222 -0.06 -6.83 17.34
C ALA A 222 -0.83 -5.69 18.02
N TRP A 223 -0.36 -5.18 19.17
CA TRP A 223 -0.90 -3.95 19.75
C TRP A 223 -0.68 -2.72 18.85
N GLY A 224 0.48 -2.61 18.20
CA GLY A 224 0.72 -1.56 17.20
C GLY A 224 -0.27 -1.63 16.02
N ASP A 225 -0.56 -2.83 15.52
CA ASP A 225 -1.54 -3.06 14.46
C ASP A 225 -2.95 -2.72 14.93
N PHE A 226 -3.29 -3.07 16.18
CA PHE A 226 -4.57 -2.69 16.80
C PHE A 226 -4.75 -1.16 16.83
N PHE A 227 -3.76 -0.41 17.31
CA PHE A 227 -3.83 1.06 17.34
C PHE A 227 -3.87 1.69 15.96
N THR A 228 -3.23 1.05 14.97
CA THR A 228 -3.32 1.47 13.56
C THR A 228 -4.72 1.25 13.02
N MET A 229 -5.36 0.12 13.36
CA MET A 229 -6.75 -0.18 13.00
C MET A 229 -7.77 0.70 13.73
N LEU A 230 -7.48 1.21 14.93
CA LEU A 230 -8.32 2.22 15.59
C LEU A 230 -8.48 3.49 14.72
N GLY A 231 -7.45 3.84 13.94
CA GLY A 231 -7.52 4.95 12.98
C GLY A 231 -8.55 4.73 11.87
N PHE A 232 -8.84 3.49 11.51
CA PHE A 232 -9.95 3.15 10.61
C PHE A 232 -11.29 3.00 11.35
N LEU A 233 -11.26 2.59 12.62
CA LEU A 233 -12.47 2.43 13.45
C LEU A 233 -13.21 3.76 13.64
N VAL A 234 -12.48 4.86 13.79
CA VAL A 234 -13.10 6.20 13.87
C VAL A 234 -13.76 6.65 12.56
N LEU A 235 -13.58 5.92 11.46
CA LEU A 235 -14.14 6.23 10.14
C LEU A 235 -15.42 5.45 9.81
N ILE A 236 -15.95 4.66 10.74
CA ILE A 236 -17.24 3.97 10.57
C ILE A 236 -18.37 4.98 10.35
N LYS A 237 -19.40 4.59 9.58
CA LYS A 237 -20.54 5.44 9.20
C LYS A 237 -21.08 6.34 10.34
N PRO A 238 -21.44 5.82 11.53
CA PRO A 238 -22.00 6.68 12.58
C PRO A 238 -21.04 7.76 13.09
N VAL A 239 -19.72 7.49 13.11
CA VAL A 239 -18.72 8.46 13.60
C VAL A 239 -18.36 9.46 12.52
N ARG A 240 -18.19 9.01 11.26
CA ARG A 240 -17.82 9.90 10.15
C ARG A 240 -18.95 10.84 9.75
N GLU A 241 -20.21 10.41 9.77
CA GLU A 241 -21.34 11.28 9.38
C GLU A 241 -21.68 12.29 10.49
N HIS A 242 -21.32 12.01 11.74
CA HIS A 242 -21.53 12.95 12.85
C HIS A 242 -20.48 14.07 12.92
N SER A 243 -19.27 13.83 12.41
CA SER A 243 -18.15 14.78 12.51
C SER A 243 -17.55 15.11 11.15
N LYS A 244 -17.53 16.40 10.82
CA LYS A 244 -16.87 16.91 9.61
C LYS A 244 -15.38 16.53 9.55
N PHE A 245 -14.73 16.37 10.70
CA PHE A 245 -13.34 15.99 10.80
C PHE A 245 -13.12 14.54 10.34
N PHE A 246 -13.91 13.59 10.84
CA PHE A 246 -13.80 12.18 10.43
C PHE A 246 -14.32 11.95 9.01
N MET A 247 -15.34 12.71 8.56
CA MET A 247 -15.77 12.68 7.15
C MET A 247 -14.64 13.12 6.22
N LEU A 248 -13.91 14.19 6.57
CA LEU A 248 -12.78 14.67 5.80
C LEU A 248 -11.69 13.60 5.66
N GLN A 249 -11.38 12.87 6.74
CA GLN A 249 -10.43 11.77 6.70
C GLN A 249 -10.94 10.61 5.84
N PHE A 250 -12.22 10.25 5.95
CA PHE A 250 -12.82 9.18 5.14
C PHE A 250 -12.78 9.48 3.64
N ASN A 251 -13.01 10.74 3.26
CA ASN A 251 -12.91 11.24 1.89
C ASN A 251 -11.54 10.99 1.24
N SER A 252 -10.46 10.85 2.02
CA SER A 252 -9.15 10.46 1.49
C SER A 252 -9.08 9.02 0.99
N LEU A 253 -10.00 8.17 1.46
CA LEU A 253 -10.02 6.72 1.24
C LEU A 253 -11.14 6.25 0.32
N ASP A 254 -12.21 7.05 0.23
CA ASP A 254 -13.46 6.68 -0.44
C ASP A 254 -13.35 6.68 -1.96
N ARG A 255 -13.02 5.52 -2.52
CA ARG A 255 -13.03 5.30 -3.97
C ARG A 255 -14.46 5.14 -4.49
N PRO A 256 -14.85 5.88 -5.53
CA PRO A 256 -16.17 5.75 -6.16
C PRO A 256 -16.52 4.33 -6.57
N GLU A 257 -15.55 3.61 -7.12
CA GLU A 257 -15.70 2.24 -7.60
C GLU A 257 -15.88 1.20 -6.47
N ASP A 258 -15.46 1.53 -5.24
CA ASP A 258 -15.51 0.61 -4.09
C ASP A 258 -16.79 0.79 -3.26
N ARG A 259 -17.61 1.81 -3.54
CA ARG A 259 -18.84 2.12 -2.79
C ARG A 259 -19.90 1.03 -2.93
N PRO A 260 -20.67 0.72 -1.87
CA PRO A 260 -20.58 1.24 -0.48
C PRO A 260 -19.61 0.44 0.42
N ASN A 261 -18.78 -0.43 -0.15
CA ASN A 261 -17.96 -1.40 0.59
C ASN A 261 -16.51 -0.92 0.78
N THR A 262 -16.22 0.39 0.70
CA THR A 262 -14.86 0.93 0.75
C THR A 262 -14.07 0.46 1.97
N LEU A 263 -14.61 0.58 3.20
CA LEU A 263 -13.92 0.10 4.41
C LEU A 263 -13.69 -1.41 4.39
N LYS A 264 -14.66 -2.18 3.90
CA LYS A 264 -14.54 -3.64 3.79
C LYS A 264 -13.38 -4.01 2.89
N TRP A 265 -13.28 -3.41 1.71
CA TRP A 265 -12.20 -3.70 0.75
C TRP A 265 -10.83 -3.24 1.24
N ILE A 266 -10.76 -2.10 1.93
CA ILE A 266 -9.51 -1.63 2.51
C ILE A 266 -9.04 -2.55 3.64
N ILE A 267 -9.92 -2.84 4.61
CA ILE A 267 -9.54 -3.54 5.83
C ILE A 267 -9.41 -5.04 5.59
N VAL A 268 -10.47 -5.68 5.09
CA VAL A 268 -10.49 -7.14 4.88
C VAL A 268 -9.70 -7.55 3.65
N GLY A 269 -9.71 -6.73 2.59
CA GLY A 269 -8.99 -7.03 1.37
C GLY A 269 -7.49 -6.84 1.49
N ASN A 270 -7.04 -5.80 2.22
CA ASN A 270 -5.64 -5.41 2.25
C ASN A 270 -5.04 -5.32 3.66
N ILE A 271 -5.49 -4.37 4.49
CA ILE A 271 -4.79 -3.99 5.74
C ILE A 271 -4.67 -5.14 6.74
N ALA A 272 -5.78 -5.79 7.10
CA ALA A 272 -5.76 -6.84 8.12
C ALA A 272 -4.99 -8.10 7.65
N PRO A 273 -5.20 -8.63 6.43
CA PRO A 273 -4.36 -9.70 5.91
C PRO A 273 -2.88 -9.31 5.84
N GLY A 274 -2.57 -8.11 5.35
CA GLY A 274 -1.20 -7.61 5.23
C GLY A 274 -0.48 -7.53 6.57
N MET A 275 -1.14 -6.99 7.62
CA MET A 275 -0.61 -6.95 8.98
C MET A 275 -0.33 -8.35 9.53
N PHE A 276 -1.25 -9.29 9.34
CA PHE A 276 -1.07 -10.68 9.79
C PHE A 276 0.10 -11.37 9.08
N ILE A 277 0.19 -11.22 7.76
CA ILE A 277 1.28 -11.78 6.94
C ILE A 277 2.62 -11.16 7.36
N LEU A 278 2.66 -9.85 7.60
CA LEU A 278 3.84 -9.14 8.05
C LEU A 278 4.29 -9.62 9.43
N MET A 279 3.37 -9.81 10.37
CA MET A 279 3.66 -10.39 11.68
C MET A 279 4.24 -11.81 11.54
N PHE A 280 3.66 -12.64 10.68
CA PHE A 280 4.15 -13.99 10.40
C PHE A 280 5.58 -13.97 9.85
N PHE A 281 5.87 -13.16 8.82
CA PHE A 281 7.22 -13.08 8.25
C PHE A 281 8.22 -12.43 9.21
N LYS A 282 7.80 -11.47 10.04
CA LYS A 282 8.69 -10.90 11.07
C LYS A 282 9.07 -11.95 12.12
N TRP A 283 8.12 -12.79 12.52
CA TRP A 283 8.42 -13.94 13.36
C TRP A 283 9.32 -14.96 12.64
N LEU A 284 9.05 -15.25 11.37
CA LEU A 284 9.80 -16.23 10.58
C LEU A 284 11.26 -15.81 10.33
N PHE A 285 11.49 -14.52 10.05
CA PHE A 285 12.83 -13.98 9.82
C PHE A 285 13.60 -13.67 11.10
N ALA A 286 12.97 -13.69 12.28
CA ALA A 286 13.56 -13.51 13.62
C ALA A 286 14.84 -12.64 13.68
N ALA A 287 16.02 -13.24 13.48
CA ALA A 287 17.34 -12.59 13.50
C ALA A 287 17.60 -11.61 12.32
N GLN A 288 17.02 -11.86 11.15
CA GLN A 288 17.11 -11.02 9.95
C GLN A 288 15.84 -10.17 9.76
N GLY A 289 15.25 -9.69 10.86
CA GLY A 289 13.99 -8.93 10.84
C GLY A 289 14.00 -7.73 9.88
N ALA A 290 15.17 -7.17 9.57
CA ALA A 290 15.34 -6.10 8.58
C ALA A 290 14.84 -6.48 7.17
N LEU A 291 14.89 -7.76 6.79
CA LEU A 291 14.41 -8.24 5.50
C LEU A 291 12.90 -8.06 5.33
N THR A 292 12.13 -8.00 6.43
CA THR A 292 10.68 -7.72 6.35
C THR A 292 10.36 -6.33 5.81
N PHE A 293 11.28 -5.37 5.89
CA PHE A 293 11.10 -4.07 5.26
C PHE A 293 11.03 -4.16 3.73
N ILE A 294 11.69 -5.15 3.11
CA ILE A 294 11.62 -5.36 1.65
C ILE A 294 10.17 -5.65 1.24
N LEU A 295 9.45 -6.48 2.01
CA LEU A 295 8.03 -6.79 1.75
C LEU A 295 7.17 -5.52 1.81
N VAL A 296 7.40 -4.68 2.83
CA VAL A 296 6.66 -3.43 3.02
C VAL A 296 7.00 -2.40 1.95
N PHE A 297 8.25 -2.29 1.53
CA PHE A 297 8.64 -1.32 0.51
C PHE A 297 8.16 -1.73 -0.88
N ILE A 298 8.28 -3.01 -1.27
CA ILE A 298 7.77 -3.46 -2.56
C ILE A 298 6.24 -3.32 -2.61
N THR A 299 5.53 -3.69 -1.56
CA THR A 299 4.06 -3.60 -1.53
C THR A 299 3.58 -2.16 -1.33
N GLY A 300 4.17 -1.43 -0.39
CA GLY A 300 3.75 -0.10 0.00
C GLY A 300 4.19 1.00 -0.97
N ILE A 301 5.43 0.93 -1.49
CA ILE A 301 5.95 1.91 -2.45
C ILE A 301 5.72 1.40 -3.88
N GLY A 302 6.09 0.15 -4.18
CA GLY A 302 5.94 -0.40 -5.53
C GLY A 302 4.48 -0.47 -5.97
N ASP A 303 3.66 -1.30 -5.33
CA ASP A 303 2.23 -1.37 -5.64
C ASP A 303 1.46 -0.08 -5.26
N GLY A 304 1.93 0.64 -4.23
CA GLY A 304 1.37 1.94 -3.86
C GLY A 304 1.48 3.00 -4.95
N LEU A 305 2.62 3.05 -5.66
CA LEU A 305 2.89 4.00 -6.75
C LEU A 305 2.46 3.47 -8.12
N ALA A 306 2.34 2.15 -8.30
CA ALA A 306 1.96 1.53 -9.57
C ALA A 306 0.65 2.09 -10.13
N GLU A 307 -0.36 2.24 -9.29
CA GLU A 307 -1.65 2.78 -9.67
C GLU A 307 -1.59 4.29 -10.01
N PRO A 308 -1.03 5.18 -9.16
CA PRO A 308 -0.74 6.57 -9.51
C PRO A 308 0.00 6.75 -10.83
N VAL A 309 1.11 6.03 -11.01
CA VAL A 309 1.94 6.08 -12.22
C VAL A 309 1.16 5.59 -13.43
N GLY A 310 0.36 4.55 -13.25
CA GLY A 310 -0.52 4.03 -14.29
C GLY A 310 -1.59 5.02 -14.71
N ILE A 311 -2.12 5.82 -13.79
CA ILE A 311 -3.15 6.82 -14.11
C ILE A 311 -2.54 8.04 -14.82
N THR A 312 -1.42 8.57 -14.33
CA THR A 312 -0.82 9.81 -14.85
C THR A 312 0.00 9.58 -16.12
N TRP A 313 0.77 8.50 -16.18
CA TRP A 313 1.77 8.23 -17.22
C TRP A 313 1.48 6.99 -18.06
N GLY A 314 0.50 6.18 -17.66
CA GLY A 314 0.17 4.92 -18.29
C GLY A 314 -0.49 5.06 -19.66
N ARG A 315 0.28 4.90 -20.73
CA ARG A 315 -0.22 4.86 -22.11
C ARG A 315 -0.52 3.43 -22.56
N HIS A 316 0.23 2.46 -22.03
CA HIS A 316 0.12 1.07 -22.42
C HIS A 316 -0.81 0.34 -21.46
N LYS A 317 -2.12 0.44 -21.74
CA LYS A 317 -3.14 -0.24 -20.94
C LYS A 317 -3.33 -1.68 -21.40
N TYR A 318 -3.39 -2.60 -20.45
CA TYR A 318 -3.71 -4.00 -20.70
C TYR A 318 -4.84 -4.45 -19.78
N LYS A 319 -5.62 -5.44 -20.23
CA LYS A 319 -6.76 -5.97 -19.48
C LYS A 319 -6.38 -7.27 -18.82
N THR A 320 -6.47 -7.34 -17.50
CA THR A 320 -6.24 -8.58 -16.76
C THR A 320 -7.53 -9.10 -16.17
N ARG A 321 -7.57 -10.42 -15.97
CA ARG A 321 -8.57 -11.06 -15.14
C ARG A 321 -7.95 -11.24 -13.76
N SER A 322 -8.70 -10.89 -12.74
CA SER A 322 -8.37 -11.30 -11.37
C SER A 322 -8.42 -12.82 -11.29
N CYS A 323 -7.45 -13.46 -10.62
CA CYS A 323 -7.34 -14.93 -10.51
C CYS A 323 -8.62 -15.62 -10.01
N PHE A 324 -9.51 -14.90 -9.30
CA PHE A 324 -10.75 -15.45 -8.75
C PHE A 324 -12.02 -14.65 -9.13
N SER A 325 -11.94 -13.71 -10.08
CA SER A 325 -13.09 -12.93 -10.51
C SER A 325 -13.29 -12.95 -12.02
N LYS A 326 -14.57 -12.95 -12.44
CA LYS A 326 -14.96 -12.83 -13.85
C LYS A 326 -14.81 -11.39 -14.38
N ASN A 327 -14.60 -10.43 -13.48
CA ASN A 327 -14.45 -9.02 -13.84
C ASN A 327 -13.09 -8.77 -14.48
N LYS A 328 -13.07 -7.92 -15.51
CA LYS A 328 -11.85 -7.49 -16.19
C LYS A 328 -11.45 -6.12 -15.66
N TYR A 329 -10.19 -5.99 -15.28
CA TYR A 329 -9.62 -4.74 -14.80
C TYR A 329 -8.61 -4.20 -15.81
N THR A 330 -8.44 -2.88 -15.82
CA THR A 330 -7.46 -2.22 -16.69
C THR A 330 -6.24 -1.88 -15.86
N ARG A 331 -5.08 -2.45 -16.21
CA ARG A 331 -3.78 -2.12 -15.63
C ARG A 331 -2.90 -1.46 -16.69
N SER A 332 -1.72 -0.99 -16.30
CA SER A 332 -0.75 -0.33 -17.21
C SER A 332 0.64 -0.90 -17.08
N TRP A 333 1.35 -1.06 -18.20
CA TRP A 333 2.74 -1.53 -18.17
C TRP A 333 3.65 -0.57 -17.40
N GLU A 334 3.36 0.73 -17.42
CA GLU A 334 4.08 1.75 -16.65
C GLU A 334 3.92 1.54 -15.14
N GLY A 335 2.74 1.12 -14.69
CA GLY A 335 2.48 0.77 -13.29
C GLY A 335 3.24 -0.50 -12.88
N SER A 336 3.17 -1.57 -13.68
CA SER A 336 3.90 -2.81 -13.39
C SER A 336 5.43 -2.63 -13.47
N ALA A 337 5.93 -1.71 -14.31
CA ALA A 337 7.34 -1.32 -14.33
C ALA A 337 7.78 -0.64 -13.01
N CYS A 338 6.90 0.09 -12.34
CA CYS A 338 7.18 0.66 -11.02
C CYS A 338 7.38 -0.45 -9.96
N VAL A 339 6.54 -1.48 -9.97
CA VAL A 339 6.68 -2.65 -9.10
C VAL A 339 7.96 -3.43 -9.42
N PHE A 340 8.25 -3.62 -10.71
CA PHE A 340 9.47 -4.28 -11.19
C PHE A 340 10.73 -3.57 -10.67
N LEU A 341 10.79 -2.25 -10.82
CA LEU A 341 11.91 -1.44 -10.32
C LEU A 341 12.02 -1.49 -8.80
N SER A 342 10.90 -1.47 -8.09
CA SER A 342 10.88 -1.61 -6.63
C SER A 342 11.49 -2.95 -6.18
N GLY A 343 11.22 -4.04 -6.90
CA GLY A 343 11.83 -5.35 -6.67
C GLY A 343 13.33 -5.42 -6.95
N LEU A 344 13.90 -4.47 -7.70
CA LEU A 344 15.36 -4.34 -7.87
C LEU A 344 15.99 -3.41 -6.82
N VAL A 345 15.36 -2.27 -6.57
CA VAL A 345 15.92 -1.21 -5.71
C VAL A 345 15.93 -1.63 -4.24
N PHE A 346 14.84 -2.18 -3.71
CA PHE A 346 14.74 -2.42 -2.27
C PHE A 346 15.64 -3.54 -1.74
N PRO A 347 15.81 -4.68 -2.45
CA PRO A 347 16.85 -5.64 -2.07
C PRO A 347 18.27 -5.05 -2.14
N ALA A 348 18.55 -4.20 -3.14
CA ALA A 348 19.85 -3.52 -3.23
C ALA A 348 20.09 -2.50 -2.12
N LEU A 349 19.07 -1.76 -1.69
CA LEU A 349 19.18 -0.83 -0.55
C LEU A 349 19.36 -1.58 0.78
N GLN A 350 18.77 -2.77 0.91
CA GLN A 350 18.89 -3.65 2.09
C GLN A 350 20.01 -4.68 1.94
N TYR A 351 21.02 -4.44 1.09
CA TYR A 351 22.08 -5.43 0.84
C TYR A 351 22.75 -5.90 2.15
N ALA A 352 23.00 -5.00 3.09
CA ALA A 352 23.58 -5.28 4.41
C ALA A 352 22.78 -6.27 5.28
N ALA A 353 21.48 -6.46 5.00
CA ALA A 353 20.62 -7.37 5.74
C ALA A 353 20.70 -8.83 5.25
N PHE A 354 21.39 -9.09 4.14
CA PHE A 354 21.64 -10.43 3.61
C PHE A 354 22.98 -10.97 4.10
N ASP A 355 23.20 -12.27 4.01
CA ASP A 355 24.46 -12.89 4.44
C ASP A 355 25.52 -12.88 3.33
N ASN A 356 25.09 -12.85 2.06
CA ASN A 356 25.96 -12.98 0.89
C ASN A 356 25.49 -12.09 -0.28
N PHE A 357 26.42 -11.64 -1.14
CA PHE A 357 26.09 -10.93 -2.38
C PHE A 357 25.12 -11.69 -3.29
N TRP A 358 25.28 -13.01 -3.40
CA TRP A 358 24.42 -13.85 -4.25
C TRP A 358 22.95 -13.87 -3.80
N GLN A 359 22.71 -13.79 -2.49
CA GLN A 359 21.34 -13.69 -1.97
C GLN A 359 20.69 -12.37 -2.40
N VAL A 360 21.45 -11.26 -2.39
CA VAL A 360 20.98 -9.96 -2.86
C VAL A 360 20.69 -10.00 -4.37
N LEU A 361 21.64 -10.50 -5.16
CA LEU A 361 21.52 -10.54 -6.61
C LEU A 361 20.33 -11.43 -7.04
N LEU A 362 20.18 -12.61 -6.45
CA LEU A 362 19.04 -13.49 -6.74
C LEU A 362 17.73 -12.87 -6.28
N SER A 363 17.72 -12.18 -5.13
CA SER A 363 16.54 -11.45 -4.66
C SER A 363 16.12 -10.38 -5.66
N MET A 364 17.05 -9.58 -6.18
CA MET A 364 16.77 -8.59 -7.22
C MET A 364 16.20 -9.25 -8.48
N LEU A 365 16.86 -10.29 -8.99
CA LEU A 365 16.50 -10.92 -10.27
C LEU A 365 15.18 -11.71 -10.21
N ILE A 366 14.83 -12.28 -9.06
CA ILE A 366 13.62 -13.10 -8.90
C ILE A 366 12.45 -12.24 -8.42
N LEU A 367 12.65 -11.35 -7.43
CA LEU A 367 11.55 -10.52 -6.90
C LEU A 367 11.02 -9.54 -7.94
N ALA A 368 11.87 -8.89 -8.73
CA ALA A 368 11.42 -7.92 -9.73
C ALA A 368 10.37 -8.47 -10.72
N PRO A 369 10.62 -9.56 -11.47
CA PRO A 369 9.63 -10.12 -12.39
C PRO A 369 8.45 -10.77 -11.68
N THR A 370 8.67 -11.46 -10.54
CA THR A 370 7.59 -12.16 -9.83
C THR A 370 6.61 -11.18 -9.18
N MET A 371 7.09 -10.07 -8.62
CA MET A 371 6.23 -9.06 -7.98
C MET A 371 5.44 -8.27 -9.01
N ALA A 372 6.05 -7.92 -10.16
CA ALA A 372 5.32 -7.30 -11.27
C ALA A 372 4.23 -8.25 -11.83
N TYR A 373 4.52 -9.55 -11.91
CA TYR A 373 3.53 -10.56 -12.33
C TYR A 373 2.42 -10.76 -11.28
N ALA A 374 2.79 -10.82 -10.00
CA ALA A 374 1.85 -10.92 -8.89
C ALA A 374 0.89 -9.72 -8.85
N GLU A 375 1.40 -8.50 -9.03
CA GLU A 375 0.57 -7.30 -9.19
C GLU A 375 -0.37 -7.46 -10.39
N ALA A 376 0.13 -7.81 -11.57
CA ALA A 376 -0.69 -7.94 -12.76
C ALA A 376 -1.87 -8.94 -12.62
N THR A 377 -1.65 -10.02 -11.87
CA THR A 377 -2.60 -11.14 -11.71
C THR A 377 -3.45 -11.09 -10.45
N ALA A 378 -3.07 -10.28 -9.46
CA ALA A 378 -3.71 -10.27 -8.16
C ALA A 378 -5.21 -9.94 -8.26
N PRO A 379 -6.04 -10.58 -7.41
CA PRO A 379 -7.45 -10.28 -7.36
C PRO A 379 -7.72 -8.84 -6.93
N HIS A 380 -8.80 -8.26 -7.46
CA HIS A 380 -9.25 -6.93 -7.09
C HIS A 380 -9.23 -6.74 -5.58
N THR A 381 -8.57 -5.68 -5.11
CA THR A 381 -8.45 -5.30 -3.69
C THR A 381 -7.75 -6.33 -2.79
N MET A 382 -7.05 -7.31 -3.35
CA MET A 382 -6.22 -8.29 -2.62
C MET A 382 -4.77 -8.30 -3.12
N ASP A 383 -4.31 -7.20 -3.72
CA ASP A 383 -2.95 -7.08 -4.23
C ASP A 383 -1.93 -7.24 -3.08
N THR A 384 -2.16 -6.56 -1.96
CA THR A 384 -1.25 -6.61 -0.79
C THR A 384 -0.95 -8.01 -0.26
N PRO A 385 -1.94 -8.84 0.14
CA PRO A 385 -1.63 -10.16 0.67
C PRO A 385 -0.92 -11.06 -0.35
N VAL A 386 -1.27 -10.97 -1.62
CA VAL A 386 -0.62 -11.75 -2.68
C VAL A 386 0.85 -11.33 -2.84
N LEU A 387 1.13 -10.03 -2.88
CA LEU A 387 2.49 -9.51 -2.98
C LEU A 387 3.32 -9.83 -1.74
N MET A 388 2.78 -9.62 -0.53
CA MET A 388 3.50 -9.88 0.71
C MET A 388 3.82 -11.37 0.89
N ILE A 389 2.88 -12.29 0.59
CA ILE A 389 3.13 -13.73 0.63
C ILE A 389 4.17 -14.11 -0.42
N GLY A 390 3.99 -13.69 -1.67
CA GLY A 390 4.91 -14.02 -2.75
C GLY A 390 6.33 -13.53 -2.45
N CYS A 391 6.47 -12.26 -2.03
CA CYS A 391 7.74 -11.67 -1.65
C CYS A 391 8.37 -12.40 -0.46
N GLY A 392 7.61 -12.65 0.60
CA GLY A 392 8.11 -13.29 1.81
C GLY A 392 8.56 -14.73 1.58
N VAL A 393 7.80 -15.53 0.81
CA VAL A 393 8.17 -16.92 0.48
C VAL A 393 9.43 -16.97 -0.37
N ILE A 394 9.52 -16.13 -1.41
CA ILE A 394 10.70 -16.08 -2.28
C ILE A 394 11.93 -15.65 -1.48
N LEU A 395 11.80 -14.60 -0.67
CA LEU A 395 12.90 -14.08 0.13
C LEU A 395 13.36 -15.12 1.17
N TYR A 396 12.43 -15.79 1.83
CA TYR A 396 12.73 -16.87 2.77
C TYR A 396 13.46 -18.04 2.09
N ALA A 397 13.00 -18.44 0.90
CA ALA A 397 13.66 -19.48 0.12
C ALA A 397 15.10 -19.09 -0.27
N ILE A 398 15.33 -17.86 -0.71
CA ILE A 398 16.67 -17.39 -1.11
C ILE A 398 17.61 -17.39 0.10
N VAL A 399 17.17 -16.87 1.23
CA VAL A 399 18.01 -16.76 2.43
C VAL A 399 18.37 -18.13 3.04
N ASN A 400 17.49 -19.12 2.92
CA ASN A 400 17.73 -20.45 3.52
C ASN A 400 18.36 -21.47 2.56
N LEU A 401 18.29 -21.25 1.24
CA LEU A 401 18.78 -22.21 0.24
C LEU A 401 20.10 -21.79 -0.44
N VAL A 402 20.53 -20.54 -0.29
CA VAL A 402 21.72 -19.96 -0.93
C VAL A 402 22.63 -19.39 0.14
#